data_AF-A0A7X1FYM2-F1
#
_entry.id   AF-A0A7X1FYM2-F1
#
_cell.length_a   1.000
_cell.length_b   1.000
_cell.length_c   1.000
_cell.angle_alpha   90.00
_cell.angle_beta   90.00
_cell.angle_gamma   90.00
#
_symmetry.space_group_name_H-M   'P 1'
#
loop_
_entity.id
_entity.type
_entity.pdbx_description
1 polymer ?
#
loop_
_entity_poly.entity_id
_entity_poly.type
_entity_poly.pdbx_seq_one_letter_code
_entity_poly.pdbx_strand_id
1 'polypeptide(L)'
;MADSTVTPAKAKPARKPRAPKAAAPVESTPAAATPDPKAKFAKAIEEAKAGATALSTQVQDTAGAYREKVVGQGEALIEDAKAAAAQAKEKAAALAKEGKVRAVDGIATVSKLVAENAPVIDEKLGAKYGDYARSAARSLDETAAKLEAKDLGELGEDARAFVRKSPALAVGIAAAFGFLVSRLFRGSAKTDD
;
A
#
# COMPACT_ATOMS: atom_id res chain seq x y z
N MET A 1 -20.22 33.41 64.45
CA MET A 1 -18.90 33.40 65.14
C MET A 1 -17.94 32.61 64.26
N ALA A 2 -16.72 33.00 63.86
CA ALA A 2 -15.93 34.26 63.93
C ALA A 2 -14.63 34.07 63.09
N ASP A 3 -13.94 35.05 62.50
CA ASP A 3 -14.29 36.43 62.09
C ASP A 3 -13.26 37.03 61.08
N SER A 4 -13.63 38.14 60.41
CA SER A 4 -12.84 39.22 59.75
C SER A 4 -11.33 39.08 59.41
N THR A 5 -11.05 39.05 58.09
CA THR A 5 -10.12 39.90 57.29
C THR A 5 -8.67 40.29 57.70
N VAL A 6 -7.79 40.24 56.67
CA VAL A 6 -6.67 41.18 56.30
C VAL A 6 -5.19 40.80 56.56
N THR A 7 -4.37 41.14 55.54
CA THR A 7 -2.97 40.82 55.19
C THR A 7 -1.90 41.69 55.90
N PRO A 8 -0.59 41.38 55.78
CA PRO A 8 0.25 42.08 54.77
C PRO A 8 1.37 41.22 54.11
N ALA A 9 2.22 41.83 53.27
CA ALA A 9 3.02 41.16 52.22
C ALA A 9 4.52 41.56 52.16
N LYS A 10 5.34 40.76 51.43
CA LYS A 10 6.62 41.07 50.73
C LYS A 10 7.13 39.80 50.02
N ALA A 11 7.85 39.79 48.87
CA ALA A 11 8.18 40.80 47.85
C ALA A 11 8.52 40.11 46.48
N LYS A 12 8.47 40.87 45.37
CA LYS A 12 8.78 40.46 43.96
C LYS A 12 10.24 40.83 43.58
N PRO A 13 10.87 40.36 42.47
CA PRO A 13 10.48 40.67 41.06
C PRO A 13 10.64 39.49 40.05
N ALA A 14 9.70 39.21 39.15
CA ALA A 14 9.40 39.89 37.88
C ALA A 14 10.53 39.90 36.81
N ARG A 15 10.33 39.14 35.70
CA ARG A 15 11.05 39.31 34.41
C ARG A 15 10.05 39.56 33.28
N LYS A 16 10.30 40.61 32.47
CA LYS A 16 9.55 40.98 31.26
C LYS A 16 10.07 40.22 30.02
N PRO A 17 9.30 40.12 28.91
CA PRO A 17 9.65 39.30 27.75
C PRO A 17 10.60 40.02 26.77
N ARG A 18 11.23 39.26 25.86
CA ARG A 18 12.00 39.83 24.75
C ARG A 18 11.86 38.99 23.46
N ALA A 19 11.75 39.69 22.34
CA ALA A 19 11.43 39.20 21.00
C ALA A 19 12.49 38.27 20.37
N PRO A 20 12.14 37.50 19.31
CA PRO A 20 13.11 36.74 18.53
C PRO A 20 14.13 37.66 17.85
N LYS A 21 15.43 37.31 17.90
CA LYS A 21 16.51 38.04 17.24
C LYS A 21 16.90 37.35 15.93
N ALA A 22 17.00 38.13 14.86
CA ALA A 22 17.35 37.65 13.53
C ALA A 22 18.86 37.40 13.33
N ALA A 23 19.15 36.43 12.45
CA ALA A 23 20.23 36.28 11.47
C ALA A 23 21.74 36.50 11.84
N ALA A 24 22.54 35.50 11.41
CA ALA A 24 23.93 35.58 10.93
C ALA A 24 25.05 35.88 11.97
N PRO A 25 26.31 35.40 11.75
CA PRO A 25 26.91 34.93 10.49
C PRO A 25 27.28 33.44 10.42
N VAL A 26 27.58 33.01 9.19
CA VAL A 26 28.18 31.71 8.84
C VAL A 26 29.71 31.82 8.89
N GLU A 27 30.39 30.82 9.47
CA GLU A 27 31.82 30.61 9.19
C GLU A 27 32.21 29.13 9.23
N SER A 28 32.68 28.68 8.06
CA SER A 28 33.41 27.47 7.68
C SER A 28 34.29 26.84 8.78
N THR A 29 34.36 25.52 8.92
CA THR A 29 35.37 24.63 8.25
C THR A 29 35.35 23.26 8.99
N PRO A 30 35.69 22.08 8.40
CA PRO A 30 36.17 21.78 7.05
C PRO A 30 35.21 20.93 6.20
N ALA A 31 35.50 20.88 4.90
CA ALA A 31 34.83 20.00 3.95
C ALA A 31 35.16 18.51 4.20
N ALA A 32 34.22 17.76 4.74
CA ALA A 32 34.06 16.36 4.37
C ALA A 32 33.17 16.34 3.12
N ALA A 33 33.70 15.87 1.98
CA ALA A 33 32.96 15.85 0.71
C ALA A 33 31.61 15.14 0.91
N THR A 34 30.51 15.88 0.76
CA THR A 34 29.15 15.31 0.82
C THR A 34 29.05 14.22 -0.24
N PRO A 35 28.99 12.93 0.13
CA PRO A 35 28.98 11.88 -0.86
C PRO A 35 27.64 11.95 -1.55
N ASP A 36 27.70 12.24 -2.85
CA ASP A 36 26.56 12.56 -3.71
C ASP A 36 25.40 11.59 -3.42
N PRO A 37 24.19 12.07 -3.08
CA PRO A 37 23.07 11.17 -2.79
C PRO A 37 22.76 10.27 -4.00
N LYS A 38 23.04 10.75 -5.22
CA LYS A 38 23.00 9.95 -6.45
C LYS A 38 24.05 8.84 -6.48
N ALA A 39 25.28 9.06 -5.98
CA ALA A 39 26.33 8.04 -5.93
C ALA A 39 26.03 6.96 -4.88
N LYS A 40 25.50 7.34 -3.71
CA LYS A 40 25.00 6.38 -2.70
C LYS A 40 23.84 5.56 -3.24
N PHE A 41 22.88 6.19 -3.92
CA PHE A 41 21.77 5.49 -4.56
C PHE A 41 22.23 4.58 -5.69
N ALA A 42 23.16 5.02 -6.55
CA ALA A 42 23.75 4.19 -7.59
C ALA A 42 24.45 2.95 -7.02
N LYS A 43 25.23 3.10 -5.94
CA LYS A 43 25.85 1.96 -5.23
C LYS A 43 24.81 1.02 -4.62
N ALA A 44 23.76 1.56 -4.00
CA ALA A 44 22.67 0.75 -3.44
C ALA A 44 21.88 0.00 -4.54
N ILE A 45 21.70 0.60 -5.72
CA ILE A 45 21.11 -0.06 -6.89
C ILE A 45 22.04 -1.14 -7.45
N GLU A 46 23.36 -0.92 -7.45
CA GLU A 46 24.32 -1.95 -7.89
C GLU A 46 24.38 -3.13 -6.89
N GLU A 47 24.45 -2.86 -5.58
CA GLU A 47 24.39 -3.89 -4.53
C GLU A 47 23.04 -4.63 -4.55
N ALA A 48 21.91 -3.93 -4.77
CA ALA A 48 20.61 -4.55 -4.95
C ALA A 48 20.53 -5.41 -6.22
N LYS A 49 21.17 -4.98 -7.32
CA LYS A 49 21.25 -5.75 -8.58
C LYS A 49 22.14 -6.98 -8.44
N ALA A 50 23.27 -6.87 -7.73
CA ALA A 50 24.12 -8.00 -7.38
C ALA A 50 23.36 -9.01 -6.48
N GLY A 51 22.69 -8.52 -5.43
CA GLY A 51 21.86 -9.33 -4.54
C GLY A 51 20.69 -10.01 -5.27
N ALA A 52 20.00 -9.30 -6.17
CA ALA A 52 18.96 -9.87 -7.02
C ALA A 52 19.50 -10.91 -8.00
N THR A 53 20.72 -10.72 -8.52
CA THR A 53 21.36 -11.71 -9.40
C THR A 53 21.71 -12.98 -8.62
N ALA A 54 22.37 -12.85 -7.46
CA ALA A 54 22.68 -14.00 -6.59
C ALA A 54 21.41 -14.74 -6.13
N LEU A 55 20.38 -14.02 -5.68
CA LEU A 55 19.11 -14.59 -5.26
C LEU A 55 18.36 -15.25 -6.43
N SER A 56 18.36 -14.65 -7.63
CA SER A 56 17.70 -15.25 -8.79
C SER A 56 18.38 -16.51 -9.31
N THR A 57 19.70 -16.66 -9.13
CA THR A 57 20.40 -17.93 -9.39
C THR A 57 19.98 -19.00 -8.38
N GLN A 58 20.06 -18.69 -7.07
CA GLN A 58 19.67 -19.63 -6.01
C GLN A 58 18.18 -20.03 -6.09
N VAL A 59 17.31 -19.09 -6.46
CA VAL A 59 15.89 -19.34 -6.72
C VAL A 59 15.70 -20.17 -7.98
N GLN A 60 16.49 -20.01 -9.04
CA GLN A 60 16.41 -20.88 -10.23
C GLN A 60 16.78 -22.32 -9.91
N ASP A 61 17.87 -22.57 -9.17
CA ASP A 61 18.29 -23.92 -8.79
C ASP A 61 17.22 -24.60 -7.92
N THR A 62 16.75 -23.88 -6.90
CA THR A 62 15.71 -24.39 -5.97
C THR A 62 14.37 -24.58 -6.67
N ALA A 63 13.96 -23.65 -7.54
CA ALA A 63 12.74 -23.75 -8.33
C ALA A 63 12.83 -24.80 -9.43
N GLY A 64 14.03 -25.16 -9.92
CA GLY A 64 14.24 -26.29 -10.83
C GLY A 64 13.83 -27.60 -10.15
N ALA A 65 14.49 -27.93 -9.03
CA ALA A 65 14.18 -29.13 -8.25
C ALA A 65 12.74 -29.17 -7.72
N TYR A 66 12.16 -28.01 -7.39
CA TYR A 66 10.76 -27.93 -6.95
C TYR A 66 9.79 -28.08 -8.13
N ARG A 67 10.05 -27.44 -9.29
CA ARG A 67 9.24 -27.57 -10.50
C ARG A 67 9.20 -29.02 -10.99
N GLU A 68 10.31 -29.75 -10.92
CA GLU A 68 10.37 -31.15 -11.34
C GLU A 68 9.41 -32.04 -10.50
N LYS A 69 9.40 -31.88 -9.17
CA LYS A 69 8.43 -32.53 -8.28
C LYS A 69 6.99 -32.06 -8.52
N VAL A 70 6.79 -30.75 -8.68
CA VAL A 70 5.45 -30.16 -8.90
C VAL A 70 4.88 -30.49 -10.27
N VAL A 71 5.70 -30.74 -11.29
CA VAL A 71 5.22 -31.25 -12.59
C VAL A 71 4.83 -32.73 -12.45
N GLY A 72 5.69 -33.56 -11.86
CA GLY A 72 5.40 -35.00 -11.68
C GLY A 72 4.20 -35.31 -10.77
N GLN A 73 3.93 -34.48 -9.76
CA GLN A 73 2.70 -34.56 -8.95
C GLN A 73 1.56 -33.69 -9.52
N GLY A 74 1.88 -32.81 -10.47
CA GLY A 74 1.00 -31.77 -10.97
C GLY A 74 0.00 -32.27 -11.99
N GLU A 75 0.30 -33.31 -12.78
CA GLU A 75 -0.60 -33.78 -13.84
C GLU A 75 -1.97 -34.21 -13.29
N ALA A 76 -1.98 -35.03 -12.23
CA ALA A 76 -3.22 -35.40 -11.53
C ALA A 76 -3.91 -34.18 -10.88
N LEU A 77 -3.14 -33.32 -10.21
CA LEU A 77 -3.67 -32.10 -9.59
C LEU A 77 -4.22 -31.09 -10.61
N ILE A 78 -3.71 -31.06 -11.84
CA ILE A 78 -4.18 -30.21 -12.94
C ILE A 78 -5.52 -30.73 -13.45
N GLU A 79 -5.73 -32.04 -13.51
CA GLU A 79 -7.01 -32.62 -13.90
C GLU A 79 -8.11 -32.34 -12.86
N ASP A 80 -7.83 -32.59 -11.57
CA ASP A 80 -8.71 -32.22 -10.45
C ASP A 80 -8.95 -30.70 -10.41
N ALA A 81 -7.90 -29.89 -10.53
CA ALA A 81 -8.02 -28.43 -10.54
C ALA A 81 -8.83 -27.93 -11.75
N LYS A 82 -8.84 -28.63 -12.89
CA LYS A 82 -9.63 -28.26 -14.07
C LYS A 82 -11.12 -28.54 -13.84
N ALA A 83 -11.47 -29.65 -13.19
CA ALA A 83 -12.84 -29.94 -12.77
C ALA A 83 -13.33 -28.94 -11.70
N ALA A 84 -12.52 -28.69 -10.67
CA ALA A 84 -12.81 -27.70 -9.64
C ALA A 84 -12.90 -26.27 -10.20
N ALA A 85 -12.02 -25.90 -11.14
CA ALA A 85 -12.03 -24.58 -11.78
C ALA A 85 -13.27 -24.35 -12.66
N ALA A 86 -13.85 -25.38 -13.27
CA ALA A 86 -15.12 -25.25 -13.99
C ALA A 86 -16.25 -24.82 -13.05
N GLN A 87 -16.43 -25.55 -11.93
CA GLN A 87 -17.43 -25.20 -10.90
C GLN A 87 -17.13 -23.86 -10.22
N ALA A 88 -15.85 -23.57 -9.97
CA ALA A 88 -15.43 -22.31 -9.39
C ALA A 88 -15.68 -21.13 -10.34
N LYS A 89 -15.53 -21.31 -11.67
CA LYS A 89 -15.78 -20.25 -12.67
C LYS A 89 -17.25 -19.83 -12.70
N GLU A 90 -18.18 -20.79 -12.62
CA GLU A 90 -19.62 -20.49 -12.57
C GLU A 90 -19.98 -19.70 -11.30
N LYS A 91 -19.52 -20.18 -10.14
CA LYS A 91 -19.73 -19.50 -8.85
C LYS A 91 -19.05 -18.13 -8.81
N ALA A 92 -17.82 -18.01 -9.32
CA ALA A 92 -17.08 -16.76 -9.39
C ALA A 92 -17.74 -15.75 -10.35
N ALA A 93 -18.35 -16.19 -11.45
CA ALA A 93 -19.08 -15.28 -12.34
C ALA A 93 -20.32 -14.68 -11.67
N ALA A 94 -21.04 -15.46 -10.85
CA ALA A 94 -22.15 -14.96 -10.03
C ALA A 94 -21.65 -14.01 -8.92
N LEU A 95 -20.65 -14.47 -8.13
CA LEU A 95 -20.05 -13.69 -7.04
C LEU A 95 -19.32 -12.43 -7.52
N ALA A 96 -18.83 -12.38 -8.77
CA ALA A 96 -18.23 -11.18 -9.34
C ALA A 96 -19.27 -10.10 -9.64
N LYS A 97 -20.50 -10.48 -10.05
CA LYS A 97 -21.61 -9.53 -10.23
C LYS A 97 -22.05 -8.95 -8.89
N GLU A 98 -22.27 -9.80 -7.89
CA GLU A 98 -22.60 -9.40 -6.52
C GLU A 98 -21.46 -8.59 -5.87
N GLY A 99 -20.22 -8.99 -6.14
CA GLY A 99 -19.00 -8.34 -5.67
C GLY A 99 -18.78 -6.96 -6.28
N LYS A 100 -19.10 -6.74 -7.57
CA LYS A 100 -19.12 -5.39 -8.16
C LYS A 100 -20.06 -4.47 -7.37
N VAL A 101 -21.30 -4.92 -7.07
CA VAL A 101 -22.27 -4.13 -6.30
C VAL A 101 -21.77 -3.84 -4.89
N ARG A 102 -21.37 -4.87 -4.11
CA ARG A 102 -20.83 -4.64 -2.75
C ARG A 102 -19.56 -3.81 -2.70
N ALA A 103 -18.71 -3.89 -3.72
CA ALA A 103 -17.52 -3.04 -3.81
C ALA A 103 -17.89 -1.57 -4.04
N VAL A 104 -18.86 -1.29 -4.92
CA VAL A 104 -19.39 0.06 -5.15
C VAL A 104 -20.07 0.60 -3.88
N ASP A 105 -20.92 -0.18 -3.22
CA ASP A 105 -21.55 0.21 -1.94
C ASP A 105 -20.50 0.47 -0.83
N GLY A 106 -19.46 -0.36 -0.76
CA GLY A 106 -18.34 -0.17 0.15
C GLY A 106 -17.55 1.10 -0.14
N ILE A 107 -17.27 1.39 -1.42
CA ILE A 107 -16.61 2.62 -1.86
C ILE A 107 -17.49 3.84 -1.56
N ALA A 108 -18.80 3.77 -1.78
CA ALA A 108 -19.74 4.84 -1.44
C ALA A 108 -19.79 5.08 0.08
N THR A 109 -19.78 4.01 0.87
CA THR A 109 -19.73 4.07 2.34
C THR A 109 -18.44 4.72 2.83
N VAL A 110 -17.27 4.31 2.31
CA VAL A 110 -15.97 4.91 2.64
C VAL A 110 -15.91 6.37 2.18
N SER A 111 -16.42 6.68 0.98
CA SER A 111 -16.45 8.05 0.44
C SER A 111 -17.31 8.97 1.30
N LYS A 112 -18.48 8.49 1.76
CA LYS A 112 -19.33 9.20 2.70
C LYS A 112 -18.61 9.41 4.05
N LEU A 113 -17.98 8.37 4.60
CA LEU A 113 -17.23 8.47 5.86
C LEU A 113 -16.07 9.47 5.76
N VAL A 114 -15.36 9.51 4.63
CA VAL A 114 -14.30 10.48 4.35
C VAL A 114 -14.87 11.89 4.19
N ALA A 115 -16.02 12.07 3.54
CA ALA A 115 -16.69 13.36 3.42
C ALA A 115 -17.19 13.90 4.77
N GLU A 116 -17.75 13.03 5.63
CA GLU A 116 -18.20 13.38 6.98
C GLU A 116 -17.03 13.71 7.93
N ASN A 117 -15.84 13.14 7.67
CA ASN A 117 -14.60 13.44 8.41
C ASN A 117 -13.69 14.48 7.71
N ALA A 118 -14.09 15.00 6.54
CA ALA A 118 -13.31 15.96 5.76
C ALA A 118 -12.79 17.18 6.55
N PRO A 119 -13.56 17.84 7.45
CA PRO A 119 -13.02 18.97 8.22
C PRO A 119 -11.85 18.59 9.14
N VAL A 120 -11.76 17.33 9.60
CA VAL A 120 -10.64 16.83 10.44
C VAL A 120 -9.42 16.43 9.59
N ILE A 121 -9.67 16.09 8.32
CA ILE A 121 -8.66 15.70 7.33
C ILE A 121 -7.96 16.94 6.74
N ASP A 122 -8.73 18.00 6.46
CA ASP A 122 -8.23 19.27 5.91
C ASP A 122 -7.26 19.99 6.89
N GLU A 123 -7.55 19.94 8.19
CA GLU A 123 -6.66 20.46 9.24
C GLU A 123 -5.29 19.78 9.32
N LYS A 124 -5.11 18.57 8.75
CA LYS A 124 -3.92 17.72 9.01
C LYS A 124 -3.05 17.37 7.81
N LEU A 125 -3.54 17.46 6.57
CA LEU A 125 -2.85 16.85 5.42
C LEU A 125 -2.28 17.85 4.40
N GLY A 126 -2.94 18.98 4.17
CA GLY A 126 -2.39 20.08 3.38
C GLY A 126 -2.19 19.82 1.87
N ALA A 127 -1.95 20.90 1.12
CA ALA A 127 -2.12 20.94 -0.34
C ALA A 127 -1.31 19.92 -1.16
N LYS A 128 -0.15 19.44 -0.68
CA LYS A 128 0.74 18.56 -1.46
C LYS A 128 0.27 17.12 -1.62
N TYR A 129 -0.66 16.64 -0.81
CA TYR A 129 -1.31 15.34 -1.04
C TYR A 129 -2.39 15.42 -2.13
N GLY A 130 -2.85 16.63 -2.49
CA GLY A 130 -3.89 16.86 -3.48
C GLY A 130 -3.53 16.39 -4.89
N ASP A 131 -2.30 16.58 -5.35
CA ASP A 131 -1.92 16.23 -6.74
C ASP A 131 -1.73 14.71 -6.94
N TYR A 132 -1.22 14.01 -5.93
CA TYR A 132 -1.21 12.54 -5.94
C TYR A 132 -2.62 11.97 -5.82
N ALA A 133 -3.47 12.55 -4.96
CA ALA A 133 -4.87 12.15 -4.89
C ALA A 133 -5.63 12.42 -6.20
N ARG A 134 -5.36 13.54 -6.90
CA ARG A 134 -6.04 13.95 -8.13
C ARG A 134 -5.56 13.20 -9.38
N SER A 135 -4.30 12.79 -9.41
CA SER A 135 -3.78 11.87 -10.45
C SER A 135 -4.26 10.43 -10.21
N ALA A 136 -4.21 9.93 -8.97
CA ALA A 136 -4.77 8.63 -8.61
C ALA A 136 -6.28 8.59 -8.87
N ALA A 137 -7.04 9.64 -8.54
CA ALA A 137 -8.46 9.75 -8.85
C ALA A 137 -8.73 9.65 -10.35
N ARG A 138 -7.99 10.37 -11.21
CA ARG A 138 -8.11 10.21 -12.67
C ARG A 138 -7.82 8.79 -13.15
N SER A 139 -6.77 8.15 -12.63
CA SER A 139 -6.46 6.76 -12.97
C SER A 139 -7.53 5.78 -12.47
N LEU A 140 -8.15 6.05 -11.32
CA LEU A 140 -9.26 5.28 -10.77
C LEU A 140 -10.55 5.50 -11.58
N ASP A 141 -10.87 6.73 -11.98
CA ASP A 141 -12.03 7.07 -12.83
C ASP A 141 -11.92 6.41 -14.20
N GLU A 142 -10.75 6.50 -14.85
CA GLU A 142 -10.49 5.77 -16.10
C GLU A 142 -10.58 4.25 -15.92
N THR A 143 -10.15 3.73 -14.76
CA THR A 143 -10.23 2.30 -14.46
C THR A 143 -11.69 1.88 -14.18
N ALA A 144 -12.46 2.71 -13.48
CA ALA A 144 -13.88 2.48 -13.22
C ALA A 144 -14.69 2.51 -14.51
N ALA A 145 -14.50 3.53 -15.36
CA ALA A 145 -15.11 3.60 -16.68
C ALA A 145 -14.74 2.39 -17.56
N LYS A 146 -13.48 1.94 -17.53
CA LYS A 146 -13.04 0.70 -18.22
C LYS A 146 -13.58 -0.58 -17.58
N LEU A 147 -13.90 -0.59 -16.28
CA LEU A 147 -14.43 -1.75 -15.54
C LEU A 147 -15.96 -1.85 -15.63
N GLU A 148 -16.63 -0.74 -15.91
CA GLU A 148 -18.07 -0.65 -16.19
C GLU A 148 -18.36 -0.90 -17.68
N ALA A 149 -17.53 -0.34 -18.59
CA ALA A 149 -17.63 -0.60 -20.02
C ALA A 149 -17.17 -2.02 -20.45
N LYS A 150 -16.36 -2.71 -19.63
CA LYS A 150 -15.95 -4.10 -19.91
C LYS A 150 -16.85 -5.11 -19.24
N ASP A 151 -17.32 -6.04 -20.06
CA ASP A 151 -18.07 -7.19 -19.59
C ASP A 151 -17.16 -8.21 -18.89
N LEU A 152 -17.73 -8.95 -17.92
CA LEU A 152 -16.97 -9.93 -17.13
C LEU A 152 -16.40 -11.08 -18.00
N GLY A 153 -17.03 -11.35 -19.15
CA GLY A 153 -16.53 -12.29 -20.15
C GLY A 153 -15.24 -11.82 -20.83
N GLU A 154 -15.21 -10.57 -21.31
CA GLU A 154 -14.03 -9.98 -21.97
C GLU A 154 -12.86 -9.81 -20.99
N LEU A 155 -13.14 -9.38 -19.76
CA LEU A 155 -12.15 -9.33 -18.68
C LEU A 155 -11.49 -10.70 -18.41
N GLY A 156 -12.25 -11.80 -18.51
CA GLY A 156 -11.73 -13.15 -18.39
C GLY A 156 -10.80 -13.54 -19.54
N GLU A 157 -11.14 -13.14 -20.77
CA GLU A 157 -10.35 -13.44 -21.97
C GLU A 157 -9.06 -12.59 -22.02
N ASP A 158 -9.14 -11.30 -21.68
CA ASP A 158 -7.99 -10.40 -21.50
C ASP A 158 -7.06 -10.89 -20.39
N ALA A 159 -7.59 -11.28 -19.24
CA ALA A 159 -6.79 -11.84 -18.14
C ALA A 159 -6.09 -13.14 -18.59
N ARG A 160 -6.78 -14.00 -19.35
CA ARG A 160 -6.18 -15.21 -19.92
C ARG A 160 -5.07 -14.90 -20.93
N ALA A 161 -5.25 -13.88 -21.77
CA ALA A 161 -4.22 -13.40 -22.69
C ALA A 161 -3.01 -12.83 -21.94
N PHE A 162 -3.23 -12.08 -20.86
CA PHE A 162 -2.19 -11.54 -19.99
C PHE A 162 -1.38 -12.65 -19.30
N VAL A 163 -2.06 -13.65 -18.69
CA VAL A 163 -1.41 -14.83 -18.10
C VAL A 163 -0.56 -15.57 -19.13
N ARG A 164 -1.07 -15.73 -20.36
CA ARG A 164 -0.33 -16.37 -21.47
C ARG A 164 0.88 -15.56 -21.94
N LYS A 165 0.78 -14.23 -21.95
CA LYS A 165 1.84 -13.31 -22.37
C LYS A 165 2.92 -13.10 -21.30
N SER A 166 2.57 -13.23 -20.02
CA SER A 166 3.48 -12.93 -18.90
C SER A 166 3.17 -13.79 -17.66
N PRO A 167 3.42 -15.11 -17.70
CA PRO A 167 3.05 -16.04 -16.63
C PRO A 167 3.74 -15.71 -15.30
N ALA A 168 5.01 -15.29 -15.32
CA ALA A 168 5.74 -14.90 -14.10
C ALA A 168 5.12 -13.67 -13.40
N LEU A 169 4.67 -12.68 -14.18
CA LEU A 169 4.03 -11.48 -13.66
C LEU A 169 2.66 -11.81 -13.06
N ALA A 170 1.87 -12.66 -13.73
CA ALA A 170 0.59 -13.13 -13.21
C ALA A 170 0.74 -13.90 -11.89
N VAL A 171 1.71 -14.81 -11.80
CA VAL A 171 2.00 -15.55 -10.55
C VAL A 171 2.46 -14.60 -9.44
N GLY A 172 3.30 -13.60 -9.75
CA GLY A 172 3.72 -12.59 -8.77
C GLY A 172 2.55 -11.76 -8.22
N ILE A 173 1.65 -11.30 -9.09
CA ILE A 173 0.43 -10.57 -8.69
C ILE A 173 -0.49 -11.46 -7.84
N ALA A 174 -0.70 -12.71 -8.24
CA ALA A 174 -1.52 -13.66 -7.49
C ALA A 174 -0.93 -13.96 -6.09
N ALA A 175 0.39 -14.10 -5.98
CA ALA A 175 1.08 -14.30 -4.70
C ALA A 175 0.95 -13.07 -3.79
N ALA A 176 1.13 -11.85 -4.32
CA ALA A 176 0.97 -10.61 -3.56
C ALA A 176 -0.48 -10.40 -3.08
N PHE A 177 -1.46 -10.67 -3.95
CA PHE A 177 -2.88 -10.60 -3.60
C PHE A 177 -3.26 -11.66 -2.54
N GLY A 178 -2.84 -12.91 -2.74
CA GLY A 178 -3.06 -13.99 -1.78
C GLY A 178 -2.42 -13.71 -0.42
N PHE A 179 -1.24 -13.10 -0.39
CA PHE A 179 -0.62 -12.63 0.85
C PHE A 179 -1.45 -11.52 1.51
N LEU A 180 -1.93 -10.52 0.77
CA LEU A 180 -2.78 -9.44 1.32
C LEU A 180 -4.07 -9.99 1.94
N VAL A 181 -4.76 -10.88 1.24
CA VAL A 181 -5.98 -11.55 1.75
C VAL A 181 -5.66 -12.36 3.01
N SER A 182 -4.59 -13.17 2.97
CA SER A 182 -4.12 -13.93 4.14
C SER A 182 -3.75 -13.03 5.33
N ARG A 183 -3.16 -11.86 5.06
CA ARG A 183 -2.75 -10.86 6.05
C ARG A 183 -3.94 -10.15 6.70
N LEU A 184 -5.05 -9.97 5.98
CA LEU A 184 -6.31 -9.44 6.47
C LEU A 184 -6.99 -10.45 7.41
N PHE A 185 -7.16 -11.71 6.98
CA PHE A 185 -7.70 -12.77 7.84
C PHE A 185 -6.85 -13.02 9.08
N ARG A 186 -5.51 -13.04 8.96
CA ARG A 186 -4.60 -13.14 10.10
C ARG A 186 -4.66 -11.92 11.03
N GLY A 187 -4.96 -10.73 10.48
CA GLY A 187 -5.13 -9.51 11.25
C GLY A 187 -6.38 -9.52 12.12
N SER A 188 -7.50 -10.06 11.60
CA SER A 188 -8.74 -10.21 12.36
C SER A 188 -8.63 -11.25 13.49
N ALA A 189 -7.84 -12.30 13.30
CA ALA A 189 -7.61 -13.36 14.29
C ALA A 189 -6.68 -12.96 15.46
N LYS A 190 -6.48 -11.65 15.70
CA LYS A 190 -5.66 -11.11 16.80
C LYS A 190 -6.40 -10.03 17.61
N THR A 191 -7.74 -10.04 17.57
CA THR A 191 -8.60 -9.07 18.29
C THR A 191 -9.43 -9.72 19.41
N ASP A 192 -9.39 -11.05 19.53
CA ASP A 192 -9.95 -11.80 20.66
C ASP A 192 -8.81 -12.37 21.54
N ASP A 193 -8.31 -11.54 22.45
CA ASP A 193 -7.75 -11.90 23.79
C ASP A 193 -7.66 -10.62 24.65
#